data_AF-A0A6C0HSS5-F1
#
_entry.id   AF-A0A6C0HSS5-F1
#
_cell.length_a   1.000
_cell.length_b   1.000
_cell.length_c   1.000
_cell.angle_alpha   90.00
_cell.angle_beta   90.00
_cell.angle_gamma   90.00
#
_symmetry.space_group_name_H-M   'P 1'
#
loop_
_entity.id
_entity.type
_entity.pdbx_description
1 polymer ?
#
loop_
_entity_poly.entity_id
_entity_poly.type
_entity_poly.pdbx_seq_one_letter_code
_entity_poly.pdbx_strand_id
1 'polypeptide(L)'
;MLSIEIKDFCSENIHYKNSTKNSIIPNGSFTYINYTNSDVTLNTIYLLLKDNSEENLFTLQNIESDLLKVSSKIKQYKICQSYQGICKKNKSFLLKITGIWESSNFCGVSFKIIHMPCSL
;
A
#
# COMPACT_ATOMS: atom_id res chain seq x y z
N MET A 1 -9.29 -7.89 12.28
CA MET A 1 -8.09 -7.66 11.43
C MET A 1 -7.36 -6.46 12.02
N LEU A 2 -6.10 -6.59 12.38
CA LEU A 2 -5.31 -5.46 12.88
C LEU A 2 -5.02 -4.50 11.71
N SER A 3 -5.29 -3.21 11.91
CA SER A 3 -5.05 -2.14 10.95
C SER A 3 -4.44 -0.94 11.65
N ILE A 4 -3.64 -0.18 10.92
CA ILE A 4 -3.02 1.06 11.35
C ILE A 4 -3.89 2.20 10.79
N GLU A 5 -4.23 3.20 11.61
CA GLU A 5 -4.87 4.40 11.05
C GLU A 5 -3.85 5.09 10.15
N ILE A 6 -4.28 5.61 9.00
CA ILE A 6 -3.34 6.18 8.00
C ILE A 6 -2.43 7.27 8.57
N LYS A 7 -2.91 8.07 9.53
CA LYS A 7 -2.15 9.10 10.24
C LYS A 7 -1.03 8.56 11.14
N ASP A 8 -1.15 7.31 11.61
CA ASP A 8 -0.20 6.66 12.52
C ASP A 8 0.84 5.83 11.74
N PHE A 9 0.76 5.86 10.40
CA PHE A 9 1.72 5.17 9.55
C PHE A 9 3.10 5.83 9.59
N CYS A 10 4.14 5.02 9.80
CA CYS A 10 5.53 5.46 9.70
C CYS A 10 6.29 4.57 8.71
N SER A 11 6.96 5.17 7.72
CA SER A 11 7.66 4.40 6.68
C SER A 11 8.95 3.73 7.17
N GLU A 12 9.52 4.19 8.28
CA GLU A 12 10.68 3.58 8.93
C GLU A 12 10.38 2.19 9.51
N ASN A 13 9.10 1.90 9.77
CA ASN A 13 8.62 0.62 10.27
C ASN A 13 8.46 -0.43 9.17
N ILE A 14 8.78 -0.11 7.91
CA ILE A 14 8.68 -1.03 6.78
C ILE A 14 9.96 -1.84 6.64
N HIS A 15 9.81 -3.16 6.56
CA HIS A 15 10.91 -4.07 6.29
C HIS A 15 10.66 -4.83 4.98
N TYR A 16 11.60 -4.72 4.05
CA TYR A 16 11.55 -5.39 2.76
C TYR A 16 12.18 -6.78 2.87
N LYS A 17 11.46 -7.81 2.43
CA LYS A 17 12.01 -9.17 2.30
C LYS A 17 12.82 -9.27 1.01
N ASN A 18 13.62 -10.33 0.89
CA ASN A 18 14.31 -10.65 -0.36
C ASN A 18 13.31 -10.78 -1.51
N SER A 19 13.67 -10.20 -2.66
CA SER A 19 12.87 -10.31 -3.87
C SER A 19 12.82 -11.75 -4.36
N THR A 20 11.63 -12.16 -4.81
CA THR A 20 11.39 -13.49 -5.38
C THR A 20 10.95 -13.35 -6.83
N LYS A 21 11.10 -14.41 -7.64
CA LYS A 21 10.61 -14.42 -9.01
C LYS A 21 9.09 -14.24 -9.02
N ASN A 22 8.61 -13.29 -9.81
CA ASN A 22 7.18 -13.06 -10.00
C ASN A 22 6.65 -14.04 -11.05
N SER A 23 5.62 -14.82 -10.72
CA SER A 23 5.00 -15.78 -11.65
C SER A 23 4.02 -15.13 -12.63
N ILE A 24 3.55 -13.91 -12.33
CA ILE A 24 2.55 -13.18 -13.11
C ILE A 24 3.23 -12.25 -14.13
N ILE A 25 4.35 -11.63 -13.74
CA ILE A 25 5.09 -10.68 -14.57
C ILE A 25 6.32 -11.39 -15.18
N PRO A 26 6.41 -11.53 -16.52
CA PRO A 26 7.57 -12.13 -17.17
C PRO A 26 8.87 -11.39 -16.79
N ASN A 27 9.87 -12.13 -16.35
CA ASN A 27 11.15 -11.59 -15.82
C ASN A 27 10.97 -10.55 -14.70
N GLY A 28 9.80 -10.57 -14.03
CA GLY A 28 9.51 -9.69 -12.92
C GLY A 28 9.97 -10.26 -11.60
N SER A 29 10.07 -9.36 -10.62
CA SER A 29 10.34 -9.71 -9.23
C SER A 29 9.17 -9.27 -8.35
N PHE A 30 9.09 -9.86 -7.17
CA PHE A 30 8.17 -9.44 -6.13
C PHE A 30 8.90 -9.37 -4.78
N THR A 31 8.80 -8.21 -4.15
CA THR A 31 9.39 -7.91 -2.84
C THR A 31 8.25 -7.77 -1.85
N TYR A 32 8.13 -8.74 -0.94
CA TYR A 32 7.17 -8.66 0.17
C TYR A 32 7.60 -7.59 1.17
N ILE A 33 6.63 -6.92 1.78
CA ILE A 33 6.87 -5.97 2.86
C ILE A 33 6.23 -6.46 4.16
N ASN A 34 6.95 -6.28 5.25
CA ASN A 34 6.44 -6.38 6.61
C ASN A 34 6.33 -4.97 7.20
N TYR A 35 5.46 -4.80 8.18
CA TYR A 35 5.37 -3.60 8.99
C TYR A 35 5.52 -3.97 10.46
N THR A 36 6.42 -3.31 11.16
CA THR A 36 6.66 -3.58 12.58
C THR A 36 6.84 -2.28 13.35
N ASN A 37 6.06 -2.10 14.42
CA ASN A 37 6.31 -1.06 15.43
C ASN A 37 6.42 -1.72 16.82
N SER A 38 6.38 -0.92 17.89
CA SER A 38 6.42 -1.42 19.28
C SER A 38 5.28 -2.37 19.64
N ASP A 39 4.14 -2.26 18.95
CA ASP A 39 2.88 -2.88 19.37
C ASP A 39 2.50 -4.07 18.48
N VAL A 40 2.92 -4.06 17.21
CA VAL A 40 2.50 -5.05 16.22
C VAL A 40 3.58 -5.37 15.19
N THR A 41 3.62 -6.63 14.78
CA THR A 41 4.29 -7.09 13.56
C THR A 41 3.26 -7.64 12.58
N LEU A 42 3.23 -7.08 11.37
CA LEU A 42 2.31 -7.46 10.31
C LEU A 42 3.08 -7.92 9.07
N ASN A 43 2.66 -9.04 8.48
CA ASN A 43 3.22 -9.57 7.23
C ASN A 43 2.82 -8.76 5.98
N THR A 44 1.93 -7.78 6.14
CA THR A 44 1.43 -6.85 5.13
C THR A 44 0.92 -5.61 5.84
N ILE A 45 0.93 -4.45 5.21
CA ILE A 45 0.35 -3.24 5.80
C ILE A 45 -1.17 -3.25 5.57
N TYR A 46 -1.94 -2.96 6.62
CA TYR A 46 -3.37 -2.66 6.51
C TYR A 46 -3.61 -1.25 7.02
N LEU A 47 -3.94 -0.32 6.12
CA LEU A 47 -4.26 1.06 6.47
C LEU A 47 -5.78 1.23 6.55
N LEU A 48 -6.27 1.80 7.65
CA LEU A 48 -7.65 2.20 7.81
C LEU A 48 -7.81 3.67 7.39
N LEU A 49 -8.70 3.89 6.42
CA LEU A 49 -9.10 5.21 5.96
C LEU A 49 -10.56 5.43 6.34
N LYS A 50 -10.83 6.42 7.20
CA LYS A 50 -12.15 6.67 7.81
C LYS A 50 -13.00 7.68 7.05
N ASP A 51 -12.39 8.41 6.12
CA ASP A 51 -13.06 9.40 5.27
C ASP A 51 -12.30 9.58 3.94
N ASN A 52 -12.88 10.40 3.07
CA ASN A 52 -12.33 10.75 1.78
C ASN A 52 -11.70 12.16 1.79
N SER A 53 -10.93 12.47 2.82
CA SER A 53 -10.23 13.76 2.93
C SER A 53 -9.10 13.90 1.91
N GLU A 54 -8.77 15.15 1.56
CA GLU A 54 -7.58 15.49 0.78
C GLU A 54 -6.29 15.14 1.54
N GLU A 55 -6.31 15.21 2.87
CA GLU A 55 -5.21 14.79 3.75
C GLU A 55 -4.89 13.30 3.58
N ASN A 56 -5.91 12.44 3.52
CA ASN A 56 -5.72 11.01 3.24
C ASN A 56 -5.13 10.79 1.84
N LEU A 57 -5.57 11.55 0.84
CA LEU A 57 -5.00 11.46 -0.51
C LEU A 57 -3.52 11.84 -0.52
N PHE A 58 -3.16 12.96 0.10
CA PHE A 58 -1.77 13.41 0.21
C PHE A 58 -0.91 12.39 0.97
N THR A 59 -1.43 11.85 2.06
CA THR A 59 -0.74 10.83 2.85
C THR A 59 -0.53 9.55 2.03
N LEU A 60 -1.53 9.07 1.29
CA LEU A 60 -1.38 7.92 0.39
C LEU A 60 -0.32 8.16 -0.70
N GLN A 61 -0.23 9.36 -1.26
CA GLN A 61 0.80 9.72 -2.22
C GLN A 61 2.20 9.58 -1.61
N ASN A 62 2.38 10.08 -0.38
CA ASN A 62 3.65 9.99 0.33
C ASN A 62 4.01 8.55 0.66
N ILE A 63 3.05 7.74 1.14
CA ILE A 63 3.24 6.32 1.42
C ILE A 63 3.67 5.56 0.16
N GLU A 64 2.98 5.77 -0.96
CA GLU A 64 3.30 5.11 -2.23
C GLU A 64 4.68 5.52 -2.75
N SER A 65 5.03 6.81 -2.64
CA SER A 65 6.36 7.33 -2.97
C SER A 65 7.46 6.70 -2.10
N ASP A 66 7.23 6.63 -0.79
CA ASP A 66 8.16 6.03 0.16
C ASP A 66 8.37 4.53 -0.08
N LEU A 67 7.29 3.80 -0.39
CA LEU A 67 7.40 2.38 -0.73
C LEU A 67 8.26 2.20 -1.98
N LEU A 68 8.04 3.00 -3.02
CA LEU A 68 8.70 2.85 -4.31
C LEU A 68 10.11 3.46 -4.38
N LYS A 69 10.57 4.19 -3.35
CA LYS A 69 11.92 4.79 -3.34
C LYS A 69 13.06 3.77 -3.38
N VAL A 70 12.78 2.54 -2.97
CA VAL A 70 13.76 1.43 -2.98
C VAL A 70 14.08 0.92 -4.38
N SER A 71 13.26 1.27 -5.37
CA SER A 71 13.44 0.84 -6.76
C SER A 71 13.97 1.99 -7.63
N SER A 72 14.92 1.68 -8.49
CA SER A 72 15.42 2.59 -9.53
C SER A 72 14.57 2.59 -10.81
N LYS A 73 13.52 1.76 -10.87
CA LYS A 73 12.64 1.62 -12.03
C LYS A 73 11.64 2.79 -12.14
N ILE A 74 10.96 2.86 -13.28
CA ILE A 74 9.89 3.84 -13.52
C ILE A 74 8.70 3.49 -12.61
N LYS A 75 8.32 4.43 -11.75
CA LYS A 75 7.32 4.25 -10.69
C LYS A 75 5.91 4.35 -11.24
N GLN A 76 5.07 3.36 -10.95
CA GLN A 76 3.64 3.39 -11.26
C GLN A 76 2.83 3.65 -9.98
N TYR A 77 2.33 4.89 -9.85
CA TYR A 77 1.49 5.34 -8.74
C TYR A 77 0.01 5.02 -9.00
N LYS A 78 -0.44 3.84 -8.56
CA LYS A 78 -1.79 3.33 -8.83
C LYS A 78 -2.73 3.37 -7.62
N ILE A 79 -2.20 3.49 -6.39
CA ILE A 79 -3.02 3.59 -5.18
C ILE A 79 -3.89 4.84 -5.27
N CYS A 80 -3.28 6.00 -5.56
CA CYS A 80 -3.98 7.29 -5.60
C CYS A 80 -5.02 7.35 -6.73
N GLN A 81 -4.70 6.79 -7.90
CA GLN A 81 -5.64 6.67 -9.01
C GLN A 81 -6.88 5.83 -8.62
N SER A 82 -6.66 4.74 -7.89
CA SER A 82 -7.74 3.87 -7.40
C SER A 82 -8.57 4.53 -6.30
N TYR A 83 -7.92 5.29 -5.41
CA TYR A 83 -8.55 6.03 -4.32
C TYR A 83 -9.63 7.00 -4.82
N GLN A 84 -9.30 7.82 -5.81
CA GLN A 84 -10.23 8.83 -6.36
C GLN A 84 -11.52 8.20 -6.93
N GLY A 85 -11.44 6.98 -7.49
CA GLY A 85 -12.61 6.24 -7.96
C GLY A 85 -13.50 5.69 -6.84
N ILE A 86 -12.91 5.36 -5.69
CA ILE A 86 -13.56 4.66 -4.58
C ILE A 86 -14.20 5.61 -3.58
N CYS A 87 -13.61 6.79 -3.40
CA CYS A 87 -14.14 7.85 -2.54
C CYS A 87 -15.58 8.27 -2.90
N LYS A 88 -16.00 8.04 -4.14
CA LYS A 88 -17.37 8.35 -4.58
C LYS A 88 -18.44 7.42 -3.99
N LYS A 89 -18.06 6.28 -3.39
CA LYS A 89 -19.01 5.21 -3.02
C LYS A 89 -19.00 4.82 -1.54
N ASN A 90 -17.89 4.99 -0.81
CA ASN A 90 -17.78 4.52 0.57
C ASN A 90 -17.16 5.60 1.46
N LYS A 91 -17.62 5.68 2.73
CA LYS A 91 -17.06 6.59 3.73
C LYS A 91 -15.75 6.06 4.32
N SER A 92 -15.61 4.75 4.48
CA SER A 92 -14.41 4.13 5.02
C SER A 92 -14.06 2.83 4.31
N PHE A 93 -12.77 2.53 4.26
CA PHE A 93 -12.26 1.29 3.69
C PHE A 93 -10.86 0.98 4.25
N LEU A 94 -10.42 -0.25 4.01
CA LEU A 94 -9.07 -0.68 4.32
C LEU A 94 -8.26 -0.80 3.04
N LEU A 95 -7.04 -0.28 3.06
CA LEU A 95 -6.04 -0.51 2.05
C LEU A 95 -5.03 -1.55 2.54
N LYS A 96 -5.06 -2.74 1.93
CA LYS A 96 -4.05 -3.78 2.15
C LYS A 96 -2.91 -3.58 1.17
N ILE A 97 -1.69 -3.36 1.65
CA ILE A 97 -0.47 -3.28 0.84
C ILE A 97 0.39 -4.51 1.13
N THR A 98 0.72 -5.28 0.10
CA THR A 98 1.38 -6.59 0.24
C THR A 98 2.85 -6.57 -0.15
N GLY A 99 3.26 -5.66 -1.02
CA GLY A 99 4.63 -5.59 -1.50
C GLY A 99 4.79 -4.74 -2.74
N ILE A 100 5.96 -4.85 -3.34
CA ILE A 100 6.35 -4.14 -4.55
C ILE A 100 6.60 -5.17 -5.63
N TRP A 101 6.01 -4.94 -6.79
CA TRP A 101 6.32 -5.70 -7.99
C TRP A 101 7.26 -4.87 -8.86
N GLU A 102 8.19 -5.55 -9.53
CA GLU A 102 9.04 -4.95 -10.55
C GLU A 102 8.98 -5.77 -11.84
N SER A 103 9.16 -5.06 -12.94
CA SER A 103 9.38 -5.59 -14.28
C SER A 103 10.73 -5.06 -14.79
N SER A 104 11.02 -5.27 -16.08
CA SER A 104 12.23 -4.74 -16.72
C SER A 104 12.38 -3.23 -16.53
N ASN A 105 11.29 -2.47 -16.69
CA ASN A 105 11.33 -1.00 -16.73
C ASN A 105 10.51 -0.34 -15.63
N PHE A 106 9.51 -1.03 -15.09
CA PHE A 106 8.51 -0.45 -14.18
C PHE A 106 8.52 -1.13 -12.82
N CYS A 107 8.19 -0.37 -11.79
CA CYS A 107 7.82 -0.88 -10.48
C CYS A 107 6.49 -0.29 -10.02
N GLY A 108 5.84 -0.98 -9.10
CA GLY A 108 4.60 -0.50 -8.50
C GLY A 108 4.25 -1.25 -7.24
N VAL A 109 3.28 -0.71 -6.51
CA VAL A 109 2.79 -1.31 -5.29
C VAL A 109 1.72 -2.34 -5.62
N SER A 110 1.76 -3.51 -4.96
CA SER A 110 0.67 -4.47 -4.96
C SER A 110 -0.22 -4.19 -3.76
N PHE A 111 -1.50 -3.92 -4.04
CA PHE A 111 -2.48 -3.56 -3.04
C PHE A 111 -3.87 -4.12 -3.34
N LYS A 112 -4.71 -4.18 -2.32
CA LYS A 112 -6.12 -4.53 -2.41
C LYS A 112 -6.93 -3.59 -1.53
N ILE A 113 -8.06 -3.12 -2.06
CA ILE A 113 -9.01 -2.31 -1.29
C ILE A 113 -10.11 -3.22 -0.78
N ILE A 114 -10.41 -3.09 0.52
CA ILE A 114 -11.42 -3.88 1.22
C ILE A 114 -12.46 -2.91 1.75
N HIS A 115 -13.66 -2.97 1.21
CA HIS A 115 -14.77 -2.13 1.65
C HIS A 115 -15.24 -2.58 3.03
N MET A 116 -15.37 -1.63 3.94
CA MET A 116 -16.01 -1.89 5.22
C MET A 116 -17.52 -1.81 5.03
N PRO A 117 -18.30 -2.75 5.60
CA PRO A 117 -19.74 -2.60 5.63
C PRO A 117 -20.08 -1.31 6.40
N CYS A 118 -20.93 -0.46 5.84
CA CYS A 118 -21.56 0.61 6.62
C CYS A 118 -22.29 -0.06 7.80
N SER A 119 -21.96 0.33 9.03
CA SER A 119 -22.81 0.04 10.17
C SER A 119 -24.22 0.58 9.87
N LEU A 120 -25.19 -0.33 9.85
CA LEU A 120 -26.63 -0.03 9.76
C LEU A 120 -27.07 0.87 10.92
#